data_AF-A0A5K0XB34-F1
#
_entry.id   AF-A0A5K0XB34-F1
#
_cell.length_a   1.000
_cell.length_b   1.000
_cell.length_c   1.000
_cell.angle_alpha   90.00
_cell.angle_beta   90.00
_cell.angle_gamma   90.00
#
_symmetry.space_group_name_H-M   'P 1'
#
loop_
_entity.id
_entity.type
_entity.pdbx_description
1 polymer ?
#
loop_
_entity_poly.entity_id
_entity_poly.type
_entity_poly.pdbx_seq_one_letter_code
_entity_poly.pdbx_strand_id
1 'polypeptide(L)'
;EDFRAYADVCFREFGDRVKYWSTLNEPNIVSLGAYDEGSMPPEHCSYPFGMQNCTAGNSSVEPYIATHNQLLAHAEAARLYMEKYQA
;
A
#
# COMPACT_ATOMS: atom_id res chain seq x y z
N GLU A 1 4.61 -8.70 5.21
CA GLU A 1 5.73 -9.59 4.81
C GLU A 1 5.79 -9.76 3.30
N ASP A 2 4.67 -10.08 2.65
CA ASP A 2 4.61 -10.28 1.18
C ASP A 2 5.19 -9.12 0.35
N PHE A 3 4.84 -7.87 0.69
CA PHE A 3 5.37 -6.70 -0.02
C PHE A 3 6.90 -6.58 0.09
N ARG A 4 7.49 -6.95 1.24
CA ARG A 4 8.95 -6.98 1.43
C ARG A 4 9.58 -8.05 0.55
N ALA A 5 8.96 -9.22 0.42
CA ALA A 5 9.45 -10.28 -0.46
C ALA A 5 9.38 -9.86 -1.95
N TYR A 6 8.30 -9.21 -2.35
CA TYR A 6 8.18 -8.61 -3.69
C TYR A 6 9.28 -7.57 -3.94
N ALA A 7 9.51 -6.65 -3.00
CA ALA A 7 10.56 -5.66 -3.10
C ALA A 7 11.97 -6.30 -3.19
N ASP A 8 12.24 -7.38 -2.45
CA ASP A 8 13.51 -8.12 -2.53
C ASP A 8 13.77 -8.66 -3.95
N VAL A 9 12.74 -9.19 -4.61
CA VAL A 9 12.85 -9.63 -6.01
C VAL A 9 13.15 -8.44 -6.92
N CYS A 10 12.41 -7.34 -6.80
CA CYS A 10 12.64 -6.15 -7.61
C CYS A 10 14.08 -5.61 -7.47
N PHE A 11 14.56 -5.46 -6.23
CA PHE A 11 15.90 -4.95 -5.98
C PHE A 11 16.98 -5.91 -6.50
N ARG A 12 16.80 -7.22 -6.32
CA ARG A 12 17.74 -8.24 -6.80
C ARG A 12 17.83 -8.29 -8.32
N GLU A 13 16.70 -8.22 -9.01
CA GLU A 13 16.63 -8.41 -10.47
C GLU A 13 16.93 -7.13 -11.26
N PHE A 14 16.67 -5.95 -10.68
CA PHE A 14 16.78 -4.68 -11.41
C PHE A 14 17.67 -3.63 -10.74
N GLY A 15 18.17 -3.86 -9.52
CA GLY A 15 18.99 -2.90 -8.78
C GLY A 15 20.36 -2.62 -9.42
N ASP A 16 20.79 -3.45 -10.37
CA ASP A 16 21.98 -3.19 -11.20
C ASP A 16 21.82 -1.91 -12.05
N ARG A 17 20.61 -1.65 -12.54
CA ARG A 17 20.27 -0.52 -13.43
C ARG A 17 19.39 0.54 -12.76
N VAL A 18 18.43 0.15 -11.94
CA VAL A 18 17.48 1.06 -11.29
C VAL A 18 18.07 1.55 -9.97
N LYS A 19 18.36 2.86 -9.89
CA LYS A 19 19.00 3.51 -8.72
C LYS A 19 18.04 4.32 -7.86
N TYR A 20 16.84 4.59 -8.36
CA TYR A 20 15.82 5.35 -7.66
C TYR A 20 14.55 4.54 -7.60
N TRP A 21 14.01 4.38 -6.40
CA TRP A 21 12.87 3.52 -6.12
C TRP A 21 11.77 4.32 -5.44
N SER A 22 10.54 4.11 -5.89
CA SER A 22 9.36 4.41 -5.10
C SER A 22 8.72 3.09 -4.68
N THR A 23 8.21 3.04 -3.46
CA THR A 23 7.61 1.82 -2.89
C THR A 23 6.10 1.81 -3.13
N LEU A 24 5.42 2.84 -2.65
CA LEU A 24 3.97 3.01 -2.76
C LEU A 24 3.67 4.32 -3.46
N ASN A 25 2.70 4.30 -4.36
CA ASN A 25 2.15 5.50 -4.97
C ASN A 25 0.91 5.95 -4.19
N GLU A 26 0.88 7.21 -3.75
CA GLU A 26 -0.28 7.88 -3.17
C GLU A 26 -1.07 7.03 -2.14
N PRO A 27 -0.44 6.58 -1.04
CA PRO A 27 -1.09 5.72 -0.05
C PRO A 27 -2.38 6.34 0.53
N ASN A 28 -2.43 7.67 0.66
CA ASN A 28 -3.62 8.39 1.12
C ASN A 28 -4.81 8.25 0.14
N ILE A 29 -4.55 8.33 -1.17
CA ILE A 29 -5.59 8.19 -2.20
C ILE A 29 -6.10 6.76 -2.23
N VAL A 30 -5.19 5.78 -2.18
CA VAL A 30 -5.58 4.36 -2.12
C VAL A 30 -6.42 4.08 -0.88
N SER A 31 -6.01 4.55 0.30
CA SER A 31 -6.75 4.28 1.54
C SER A 31 -8.14 4.91 1.56
N LEU A 32 -8.30 6.14 1.06
CA LEU A 32 -9.61 6.79 0.97
C LEU A 32 -10.47 6.17 -0.13
N GLY A 33 -9.94 6.08 -1.35
CA GLY A 33 -10.69 5.57 -2.50
C GLY A 33 -11.12 4.11 -2.32
N ALA A 34 -10.27 3.27 -1.72
CA ALA A 34 -10.54 1.83 -1.63
C ALA A 34 -11.29 1.39 -0.37
N TYR A 35 -11.19 2.14 0.74
CA TYR A 35 -11.70 1.74 2.05
C TYR A 35 -12.57 2.78 2.77
N ASP A 36 -12.74 3.99 2.23
CA ASP A 36 -13.64 5.02 2.77
C ASP A 36 -14.76 5.34 1.77
N GLU A 37 -14.40 5.71 0.55
CA GLU A 37 -15.32 6.07 -0.53
C GLU A 37 -15.85 4.85 -1.29
N GLY A 38 -15.10 3.74 -1.31
CA GLY A 38 -15.39 2.57 -2.12
C GLY A 38 -15.35 2.84 -3.63
N SER A 39 -14.60 3.84 -4.08
CA SER A 39 -14.44 4.23 -5.49
C SER A 39 -13.34 3.47 -6.24
N MET A 40 -12.49 2.74 -5.51
CA MET A 40 -11.39 1.92 -6.03
C MET A 40 -11.43 0.51 -5.45
N PRO A 41 -10.89 -0.52 -6.12
CA PRO A 41 -10.79 -1.87 -5.56
C PRO A 41 -10.08 -1.89 -4.18
N PRO A 42 -10.59 -2.64 -3.19
CA PRO A 42 -11.67 -3.62 -3.27
C PRO A 42 -13.09 -3.05 -3.06
N GLU A 43 -13.27 -1.73 -3.15
CA GLU A 43 -14.57 -1.05 -3.07
C GLU A 43 -15.25 -1.21 -1.71
N HIS A 44 -14.45 -1.20 -0.65
CA HIS A 44 -14.95 -1.28 0.71
C HIS A 44 -15.40 0.11 1.19
N CYS A 45 -16.61 0.21 1.74
CA CYS A 45 -17.10 1.39 2.44
C CYS A 45 -18.32 1.10 3.33
N SER A 46 -18.67 2.03 4.21
CA SER A 46 -19.81 1.89 5.13
C SER A 46 -21.14 2.36 4.53
N TYR A 47 -22.10 1.47 4.24
CA TYR A 47 -23.46 1.87 3.86
C TYR A 47 -24.17 2.71 4.95
N PRO A 48 -24.95 3.76 4.61
CA PRO A 48 -25.28 4.26 3.27
C PRO A 48 -24.28 5.30 2.73
N PHE A 49 -23.09 5.39 3.31
CA PHE A 49 -22.04 6.34 2.94
C PHE A 49 -21.06 5.72 1.93
N GLY A 50 -20.34 6.57 1.19
CA GLY A 50 -19.47 6.19 0.07
C GLY A 50 -20.08 6.51 -1.30
N MET A 51 -19.33 6.22 -2.36
CA MET A 51 -19.69 6.55 -3.75
C MET A 51 -20.51 5.45 -4.43
N GLN A 52 -20.60 4.26 -3.84
CA GLN A 52 -21.22 3.07 -4.41
C GLN A 52 -22.07 2.35 -3.36
N ASN A 53 -22.87 1.38 -3.80
CA ASN A 53 -23.64 0.53 -2.89
C ASN A 53 -22.72 -0.52 -2.24
N CYS A 54 -21.86 -0.07 -1.33
CA CYS A 54 -20.89 -0.94 -0.68
C CYS A 54 -21.59 -2.01 0.15
N THR A 55 -21.23 -3.27 -0.12
CA THR A 55 -21.77 -4.43 0.58
C THR A 55 -20.84 -4.93 1.69
N ALA A 56 -19.65 -4.33 1.80
CA ALA A 56 -18.62 -4.69 2.77
C ALA A 56 -17.76 -3.45 3.09
N GLY A 57 -17.09 -3.49 4.24
CA GLY A 57 -16.16 -2.45 4.67
C GLY A 57 -16.59 -1.73 5.94
N ASN A 58 -15.67 -0.90 6.46
CA ASN A 58 -15.95 0.04 7.53
C ASN A 58 -15.07 1.28 7.39
N SER A 59 -15.65 2.33 6.81
CA SER A 59 -15.03 3.64 6.54
C SER A 59 -14.42 4.30 7.78
N SER A 60 -14.88 3.99 9.00
CA SER A 60 -14.34 4.58 10.22
C SER A 60 -13.05 3.90 10.72
N VAL A 61 -12.66 2.74 10.18
CA VAL A 61 -11.49 1.98 10.66
C VAL A 61 -10.59 1.45 9.54
N GLU A 62 -11.16 0.98 8.44
CA GLU A 62 -10.39 0.31 7.37
C GLU A 62 -9.37 1.23 6.69
N PRO A 63 -9.64 2.52 6.40
CA PRO A 63 -8.64 3.42 5.83
C PRO A 63 -7.39 3.56 6.70
N TYR A 64 -7.55 3.54 8.03
CA TYR A 64 -6.44 3.63 8.98
C TYR A 64 -5.66 2.32 9.05
N ILE A 65 -6.34 1.18 9.01
CA ILE A 65 -5.70 -0.15 8.97
C ILE A 65 -4.89 -0.29 7.68
N ALA A 66 -5.47 0.07 6.53
CA ALA A 66 -4.81 0.05 5.24
C ALA A 66 -3.56 0.95 5.23
N THR A 67 -3.71 2.21 5.67
CA THR A 67 -2.59 3.17 5.76
C THR A 67 -1.50 2.68 6.72
N HIS A 68 -1.85 2.12 7.87
CA HIS A 68 -0.88 1.59 8.83
C HIS A 68 -0.06 0.47 8.21
N ASN A 69 -0.70 -0.49 7.55
CA ASN A 69 -0.01 -1.60 6.88
C ASN A 69 0.83 -1.14 5.69
N GLN A 70 0.37 -0.14 4.93
CA GLN A 70 1.16 0.51 3.89
C GLN A 70 2.44 1.13 4.45
N LEU A 71 2.36 1.85 5.58
CA LEU A 71 3.54 2.44 6.24
C LEU A 71 4.52 1.37 6.72
N LEU A 72 4.04 0.30 7.33
CA LEU A 72 4.89 -0.83 7.75
C LEU A 72 5.55 -1.52 6.55
N ALA A 73 4.80 -1.74 5.47
CA ALA A 73 5.32 -2.33 4.24
C ALA A 73 6.40 -1.45 3.58
N HIS A 74 6.16 -0.13 3.55
CA HIS A 74 7.15 0.86 3.12
C HIS A 74 8.43 0.78 3.96
N ALA A 75 8.30 0.83 5.29
CA ALA A 75 9.44 0.81 6.20
C ALA A 75 10.28 -0.48 6.04
N GLU A 76 9.63 -1.64 5.93
CA GLU A 76 10.33 -2.91 5.73
C GLU A 76 11.03 -3.00 4.37
N ALA A 77 10.42 -2.51 3.30
CA ALA A 77 11.06 -2.47 1.99
C ALA A 77 12.24 -1.48 1.96
N ALA A 78 12.09 -0.31 2.56
CA ALA A 78 13.15 0.69 2.68
C ALA A 78 14.33 0.15 3.51
N ARG A 79 14.05 -0.49 4.66
CA ARG A 79 15.07 -1.11 5.51
C ARG A 79 15.83 -2.20 4.77
N LEU A 80 15.13 -3.07 4.07
CA LEU A 80 15.74 -4.10 3.21
C LEU A 80 16.68 -3.48 2.16
N TYR A 81 16.23 -2.42 1.48
CA TYR A 81 17.05 -1.73 0.48
C TYR A 81 18.33 -1.17 1.12
N MET A 82 18.21 -0.44 2.23
CA MET A 82 19.33 0.17 2.94
C MET A 82 20.36 -0.86 3.43
N GLU A 83 19.89 -2.00 3.96
CA GLU A 83 20.77 -3.01 4.55
C GLU A 83 21.46 -3.92 3.51
N LYS A 84 20.81 -4.18 2.37
CA LYS A 84 21.26 -5.22 1.42
C LYS A 84 21.63 -4.70 0.03
N TYR A 85 21.06 -3.59 -0.42
CA TYR A 85 21.12 -3.16 -1.82
C TYR A 85 21.66 -1.73 -2.02
N GLN A 86 21.66 -0.90 -0.98
CA GLN A 86 22.25 0.42 -1.01
C GLN A 86 23.76 0.30 -0.78
N ALA A 87 24.54 0.59 -1.83
CA ALA A 87 25.99 0.70 -1.78
C ALA A 87 26.44 2.10 -1.35
#